data_AF-A0A1A8F560-F1
#
_entry.id   AF-A0A1A8F560-F1
#
_cell.length_a   1.000
_cell.length_b   1.000
_cell.length_c   1.000
_cell.angle_alpha   90.00
_cell.angle_beta   90.00
_cell.angle_gamma   90.00
#
_symmetry.space_group_name_H-M   'P 1'
#
loop_
_entity.id
_entity.type
_entity.pdbx_description
1 polymer ?
#
loop_
_entity_poly.entity_id
_entity_poly.type
_entity_poly.pdbx_seq_one_letter_code
_entity_poly.pdbx_strand_id
1 'polypeptide(L)' 'RHFVLDYHPSHNNIIIGAGFSGHGFKFGPIIGKLLSELSLGEVPSYDLSPFTIRRFQATSKSSL' A
#
# COMPACT_ATOMS: atom_id res chain seq x y z
N ARG A 1 -8.20 -2.65 -10.44
CA ARG A 1 -7.62 -1.59 -9.58
C ARG A 1 -6.74 -2.24 -8.53
N HIS A 2 -5.56 -1.69 -8.25
CA HIS A 2 -4.62 -2.24 -7.26
C HIS A 2 -4.93 -1.73 -5.85
N PHE A 3 -4.58 -2.53 -4.83
CA PHE A 3 -4.65 -2.15 -3.42
C PHE A 3 -3.56 -1.12 -3.05
N VAL A 4 -3.55 -0.69 -1.79
CA VAL A 4 -2.53 0.18 -1.20
C VAL A 4 -1.82 -0.58 -0.09
N LEU A 5 -0.49 -0.61 -0.16
CA LEU A 5 0.43 -1.14 0.86
C LEU A 5 1.56 -0.12 1.01
N ASP A 6 1.48 0.76 1.99
CA ASP A 6 2.45 1.84 2.17
C ASP A 6 2.41 2.42 3.59
N TYR A 7 3.39 3.24 3.94
CA TYR A 7 3.34 4.08 5.13
C TYR A 7 2.37 5.25 4.95
N HIS A 8 1.83 5.75 6.06
CA HIS A 8 1.09 7.01 6.04
C HIS A 8 2.04 8.17 5.65
N PRO A 9 1.64 9.06 4.72
CA PRO A 9 2.53 10.07 4.14
C PRO A 9 3.13 11.06 5.14
N SER A 10 2.51 11.23 6.31
CA SER A 10 2.98 12.12 7.39
C SER A 10 3.42 11.37 8.65
N HIS A 11 3.18 10.06 8.74
CA HIS A 11 3.38 9.30 9.98
C HIS A 11 4.02 7.93 9.66
N ASN A 12 5.34 7.84 9.84
CA ASN A 12 6.10 6.63 9.50
C ASN A 12 5.80 5.43 10.42
N ASN A 13 5.11 5.64 11.54
CA ASN A 13 4.68 4.59 12.47
C ASN A 13 3.30 4.01 12.13
N ILE A 14 2.67 4.46 11.03
CA ILE A 14 1.37 3.98 10.58
C ILE A 14 1.54 3.34 9.21
N ILE A 15 1.07 2.09 9.09
CA ILE A 15 1.11 1.32 7.85
C ILE A 15 -0.33 1.09 7.37
N ILE A 16 -0.55 1.27 6.07
CA ILE A 16 -1.86 1.20 5.44
C ILE A 16 -1.90 -0.02 4.52
N GLY A 17 -2.83 -0.94 4.80
CA GLY A 17 -3.23 -2.02 3.91
C GLY A 17 -4.71 -1.90 3.57
N ALA A 18 -5.05 -1.35 2.40
CA ALA A 18 -6.44 -1.02 2.06
C ALA A 18 -6.74 -1.08 0.55
N GLY A 19 -8.01 -0.91 0.18
CA GLY A 19 -8.42 -0.79 -1.23
C GLY A 19 -8.44 -2.11 -2.01
N PHE A 20 -8.60 -3.24 -1.33
CA PHE A 20 -8.55 -4.59 -1.91
C PHE A 20 -9.65 -4.93 -2.92
N SER A 21 -10.69 -4.10 -3.02
CA SER A 21 -11.68 -4.11 -4.12
C SER A 21 -12.26 -5.50 -4.44
N GLY A 22 -12.61 -6.29 -3.40
CA GLY A 22 -13.22 -7.62 -3.54
C GLY A 22 -12.26 -8.79 -3.82
N HIS A 23 -10.96 -8.53 -4.00
CA HIS A 23 -10.00 -9.57 -4.38
C HIS A 23 -8.87 -9.78 -3.36
N GLY A 24 -8.86 -9.06 -2.23
CA GLY A 24 -7.78 -9.12 -1.24
C GLY A 24 -7.67 -10.44 -0.50
N PHE A 25 -8.76 -11.20 -0.36
CA PHE A 25 -8.78 -12.41 0.46
C PHE A 25 -7.75 -13.45 -0.01
N LYS A 26 -7.65 -13.68 -1.33
CA LYS A 26 -6.68 -14.64 -1.89
C LYS A 26 -5.22 -14.25 -1.65
N PHE A 27 -4.97 -12.97 -1.40
CA PHE A 27 -3.65 -12.41 -1.13
C PHE A 27 -3.40 -12.22 0.37
N GLY A 28 -4.33 -12.60 1.24
CA GLY A 28 -4.24 -12.39 2.70
C GLY A 28 -2.91 -12.84 3.31
N PRO A 29 -2.44 -14.08 3.06
CA PRO A 29 -1.16 -14.54 3.61
C PRO A 29 0.03 -13.67 3.21
N ILE A 30 0.14 -13.31 1.93
CA ILE A 30 1.26 -12.52 1.44
C ILE A 30 1.17 -11.05 1.87
N ILE A 31 -0.03 -10.47 1.90
CA ILE A 31 -0.26 -9.12 2.41
C ILE A 31 0.11 -9.03 3.90
N GLY A 32 -0.29 -10.02 4.71
CA GLY A 32 0.05 -10.07 6.12
C GLY A 32 1.56 -10.09 6.36
N LYS A 33 2.29 -10.90 5.58
CA LYS A 33 3.76 -10.93 5.60
C LYS A 33 4.37 -9.57 5.26
N LEU A 34 3.95 -8.96 4.15
CA LEU A 34 4.46 -7.66 3.71
C LEU A 34 4.19 -6.55 4.73
N LEU A 35 2.99 -6.52 5.33
CA LEU A 35 2.65 -5.54 6.37
C LEU A 35 3.48 -5.76 7.65
N SER A 36 3.80 -7.01 7.99
CA SER A 36 4.69 -7.33 9.12
C SER A 36 6.12 -6.85 8.86
N GLU A 37 6.67 -7.11 7.66
CA GLU A 37 8.02 -6.65 7.28
C GLU A 37 8.12 -5.13 7.37
N LEU A 38 7.12 -4.42 6.81
CA LEU A 38 7.03 -2.97 6.94
C LEU A 38 6.96 -2.53 8.42
N SER A 39 6.17 -3.22 9.25
CA SER A 39 6.04 -2.87 10.67
C SER A 39 7.32 -3.06 11.47
N LEU A 40 8.20 -3.96 11.01
CA LEU A 40 9.50 -4.21 11.62
C LEU A 40 10.61 -3.30 11.03
N GLY A 41 10.27 -2.46 10.05
CA GLY A 41 11.25 -1.64 9.33
C GLY A 41 12.16 -2.45 8.41
N GLU A 42 11.76 -3.68 8.06
CA GLU A 42 12.50 -4.55 7.16
C GLU A 42 12.28 -4.15 5.69
N VAL A 43 13.19 -4.58 4.83
CA VAL A 43 13.02 -4.43 3.38
C VAL A 43 11.94 -5.43 2.94
N PRO A 44 10.83 -4.98 2.31
CA PRO A 44 9.77 -5.89 1.87
C PRO A 44 10.29 -6.93 0.89
N SER A 45 9.82 -8.17 1.03
CA SER A 45 10.20 -9.28 0.15
C SER A 45 9.78 -9.09 -1.31
N TYR A 46 8.85 -8.17 -1.59
CA TYR A 46 8.33 -7.87 -2.92
C TYR A 46 8.31 -6.36 -3.16
N ASP A 47 8.50 -5.95 -4.42
CA ASP A 47 8.42 -4.54 -4.80
C ASP A 47 7.00 -3.98 -4.59
N LEU A 48 6.90 -2.99 -3.70
CA LEU A 48 5.65 -2.32 -3.36
C LEU A 48 5.40 -1.05 -4.17
N SER A 49 6.30 -0.65 -5.07
CA SER A 49 6.19 0.56 -5.89
C SER A 49 4.81 0.74 -6.56
N PRO A 50 4.18 -0.31 -7.13
CA PRO A 50 2.85 -0.20 -7.74
C PRO A 50 1.70 0.04 -6.75
N PHE A 51 1.91 -0.25 -5.46
CA PHE A 51 0.91 -0.22 -4.39
C PHE A 51 1.07 0.99 -3.47
N THR A 52 1.99 1.90 -3.76
CA THR A 52 2.22 3.12 -2.96
C THR A 52 1.00 4.04 -2.92
N ILE A 53 0.82 4.77 -1.83
CA ILE A 53 -0.27 5.75 -1.70
C ILE A 53 -0.03 6.98 -2.60
N ARG A 54 1.23 7.29 -2.88
CA ARG A 54 1.66 8.44 -3.70
C ARG A 54 1.14 8.40 -5.13
N ARG A 55 0.80 7.23 -5.67
CA ARG A 55 0.23 7.11 -7.03
C ARG A 55 -1.09 7.84 -7.23
N PHE A 56 -1.77 8.23 -6.15
CA PHE A 56 -3.00 9.03 -6.20
C PHE A 56 -2.78 10.55 -6.04
N GLN A 57 -1.57 10.98 -5.67
CA GLN A 57 -1.26 12.40 -5.48
C GLN A 57 -1.09 13.15 -6.82
N ALA A 58 -0.94 12.44 -7.94
CA ALA A 58 -0.75 13.02 -9.26
C ALA A 58 -2.06 13.15 -10.05
N THR A 59 -3.06 13.92 -9.58
CA THR A 59 -4.05 14.57 -10.48
C THR A 59 -4.81 15.71 -9.79
N SER A 60 -4.31 16.95 -9.91
CA SER A 60 -5.10 18.17 -9.72
C SER A 60 -5.19 18.97 -11.04
N LYS A 61 -5.68 18.34 -12.10
CA LYS A 61 -6.30 19.07 -13.21
C LYS A 61 -7.56 18.33 -13.63
N SER A 62 -8.65 18.66 -12.94
CA SER A 62 -9.97 18.50 -13.54
C SER A 62 -10.07 19.59 -14.61
N SER A 63 -9.80 19.22 -15.85
CA SER A 63 -10.22 20.01 -17.01
C SER A 63 -11.71 19.81 -17.17
N LEU A 64 -12.47 20.80 -16.68
CA LEU A 64 -13.83 21.08 -17.16
C LEU A 64 -13.76 21.55 -18.61
#